data_AF-A0A963JML7-F1
#
_entry.id   AF-A0A963JML7-F1
#
_cell.length_a   1.000
_cell.length_b   1.000
_cell.length_c   1.000
_cell.angle_alpha   90.00
_cell.angle_beta   90.00
_cell.angle_gamma   90.00
#
_symmetry.space_group_name_H-M   'P 1'
#
loop_
_entity.id
_entity.type
_entity.pdbx_description
1 polymer ?
#
loop_
_entity_poly.entity_id
_entity_poly.type
_entity_poly.pdbx_seq_one_letter_code
_entity_poly.pdbx_strand_id
1 'polypeptide(L)' 'MSETLPLMLKKLRLPAFGHCYQKYQDQATENTWSCSQYLATLCEQEVAQHFQSRLSN' A
#
# COMPACT_ATOMS: atom_id res chain seq x y z
N MET A 1 14.41 12.18 0.94
CA MET A 1 13.16 12.72 1.50
C MET A 1 12.07 11.66 1.46
N SER A 2 12.21 10.57 2.24
CA SER A 2 11.33 9.40 2.14
C SER A 2 11.34 8.51 3.39
N GLU A 3 11.86 8.97 4.52
CA GLU A 3 11.86 8.20 5.78
C GLU A 3 10.57 8.40 6.59
N THR A 4 9.82 9.47 6.30
CA THR A 4 8.60 9.82 7.02
C THR A 4 7.41 8.92 6.62
N LEU A 5 7.37 8.47 5.37
CA LEU A 5 6.28 7.65 4.83
C LEU A 5 6.13 6.30 5.57
N PRO A 6 7.18 5.46 5.71
CA PRO A 6 7.06 4.20 6.46
C PRO A 6 6.73 4.44 7.95
N LEU A 7 7.19 5.56 8.52
CA LEU A 7 6.92 5.91 9.92
C LEU A 7 5.46 6.34 10.14
N MET A 8 4.87 7.08 9.19
CA MET A 8 3.44 7.44 9.19
C MET A 8 2.55 6.22 8.94
N LEU A 9 2.91 5.38 7.97
CA LEU A 9 2.19 4.14 7.66
C LEU A 9 2.19 3.21 8.87
N LYS A 10 3.31 3.10 9.59
CA LYS A 10 3.39 2.34 10.85
C LYS A 10 2.47 2.91 11.93
N LYS A 11 2.40 4.24 12.08
CA LYS A 11 1.47 4.90 13.03
C LYS A 11 0.00 4.72 12.67
N LEU A 12 -0.32 4.70 11.38
CA LEU A 12 -1.66 4.45 10.85
C LEU A 12 -2.05 2.96 10.87
N ARG A 13 -1.12 2.07 11.27
CA ARG A 13 -1.27 0.60 11.22
C ARG A 13 -1.54 0.10 9.80
N LEU A 14 -0.82 0.66 8.83
CA LEU A 14 -0.85 0.30 7.40
C LEU A 14 0.47 -0.37 6.97
N PRO A 15 0.85 -1.52 7.54
CA PRO A 15 2.13 -2.15 7.25
C PRO A 15 2.22 -2.72 5.82
N ALA A 16 1.10 -3.11 5.21
CA ALA A 16 1.12 -3.65 3.85
C ALA A 16 1.37 -2.57 2.79
N PHE A 17 0.85 -1.35 2.96
CA PHE A 17 1.16 -0.16 2.16
C PHE A 17 2.66 0.06 2.14
N GLY A 18 3.32 0.03 3.31
CA GLY A 18 4.75 0.28 3.41
C GLY A 18 5.59 -0.73 2.65
N HIS A 19 5.11 -1.97 2.50
CA HIS A 19 5.83 -3.05 1.83
C HIS A 19 5.45 -3.18 0.34
N CYS A 20 4.22 -2.83 -0.02
CA CYS A 20 3.68 -2.98 -1.37
C CYS A 20 3.73 -1.69 -2.20
N TYR A 21 3.85 -0.49 -1.60
CA TYR A 21 3.81 0.77 -2.35
C TYR A 21 4.86 0.84 -3.46
N GLN A 22 6.07 0.33 -3.18
CA GLN A 22 7.18 0.36 -4.12
C GLN A 22 6.90 -0.57 -5.31
N LYS A 23 6.44 -1.79 -5.03
CA LYS A 23 6.04 -2.76 -6.06
C LYS A 23 4.89 -2.26 -6.94
N TYR A 24 3.89 -1.61 -6.34
CA TYR A 24 2.79 -1.00 -7.08
C TYR A 24 3.24 0.25 -7.85
N GLN A 25 4.27 0.96 -7.38
CA GLN A 25 4.80 2.14 -8.07
C GLN A 25 5.50 1.73 -9.36
N ASP A 26 6.27 0.64 -9.32
CA ASP A 26 6.84 0.02 -10.52
C ASP A 26 5.73 -0.42 -11.49
N GLN A 27 4.69 -1.12 -11.01
CA GLN A 27 3.56 -1.53 -11.84
C GLN A 27 2.75 -0.35 -12.41
N ALA A 28 2.56 0.72 -11.62
CA ALA A 28 1.88 1.93 -12.04
C ALA A 28 2.68 2.66 -13.12
N THR A 29 4.00 2.66 -13.01
CA THR A 29 4.89 3.25 -14.02
C THR A 29 4.84 2.44 -15.31
N GLU A 30 4.86 1.11 -15.21
CA GLU A 30 4.81 0.21 -16.36
C GLU A 30 3.45 0.22 -17.07
N ASN A 31 2.35 0.31 -16.32
CA ASN A 31 0.99 0.32 -16.85
C ASN A 31 0.42 1.73 -17.06
N THR A 32 1.22 2.78 -16.90
CA THR A 32 0.79 4.19 -17.01
C THR A 32 -0.45 4.50 -16.16
N TRP A 33 -0.49 3.98 -14.92
CA TRP A 33 -1.62 4.18 -14.04
C TRP A 33 -1.74 5.64 -13.61
N SER A 34 -2.98 6.09 -13.54
CA SER A 34 -3.29 7.37 -12.92
C SER A 34 -3.01 7.29 -11.42
N CYS A 35 -2.61 8.41 -10.81
CA CYS A 35 -2.40 8.49 -9.35
C CYS A 35 -3.60 7.95 -8.55
N SER A 36 -4.82 8.20 -9.01
CA SER A 36 -6.05 7.65 -8.42
C SER A 36 -6.14 6.12 -8.51
N GLN A 37 -5.73 5.51 -9.62
CA GLN A 37 -5.73 4.06 -9.75
C GLN A 37 -4.66 3.42 -8.86
N TYR A 38 -3.46 3.99 -8.86
CA TYR A 38 -2.39 3.55 -7.97
C TYR A 38 -2.80 3.59 -6.49
N LEU A 39 -3.39 4.71 -6.05
CA LEU A 39 -3.86 4.87 -4.67
C LEU A 39 -5.04 3.94 -4.35
N ALA A 40 -5.98 3.74 -5.27
CA ALA A 40 -7.10 2.84 -5.08
C ALA A 40 -6.64 1.39 -4.90
N THR A 41 -5.78 0.89 -5.78
CA THR A 41 -5.24 -0.47 -5.71
C THR A 41 -4.44 -0.70 -4.43
N LEU A 42 -3.63 0.29 -4.01
CA LEU A 42 -2.92 0.21 -2.74
C LEU A 42 -3.86 0.12 -1.54
N CYS A 43 -4.94 0.90 -1.54
CA CYS A 43 -5.93 0.89 -0.48
C CYS A 43 -6.68 -0.45 -0.40
N GLU A 44 -7.09 -0.99 -1.55
CA GLU A 44 -7.74 -2.30 -1.64
C GLU A 44 -6.85 -3.43 -1.10
N GLN A 45 -5.56 -3.40 -1.42
CA GLN A 45 -4.61 -4.40 -0.95
C GLN A 45 -4.39 -4.35 0.55
N GLU A 46 -4.25 -3.17 1.12
CA GLU A 46 -4.14 -3.02 2.58
C GLU A 46 -5.39 -3.56 3.29
N VAL A 47 -6.57 -3.20 2.78
CA VAL A 47 -7.84 -3.68 3.33
C VAL A 47 -7.89 -5.21 3.23
N ALA A 48 -7.55 -5.78 2.07
CA ALA A 48 -7.51 -7.23 1.87
C ALA A 48 -6.52 -7.91 2.83
N GLN A 49 -5.32 -7.34 3.02
CA GLN A 49 -4.31 -7.85 3.94
C GLN A 49 -4.79 -7.78 5.39
N HIS A 50 -5.43 -6.67 5.79
CA HIS A 50 -5.99 -6.49 7.12
C HIS A 50 -7.15 -7.46 7.39
N PHE A 51 -8.02 -7.69 6.39
CA PHE A 51 -9.06 -8.71 6.47
C PHE A 51 -8.48 -10.13 6.59
N GLN A 52 -7.45 -10.46 5.81
CA GLN A 52 -6.77 -11.75 5.94
C GLN A 52 -6.10 -11.92 7.30
N SER A 53 -5.36 -10.91 7.79
CA SER A 53 -4.75 -10.96 9.14
C SER A 53 -5.80 -11.09 10.24
N ARG A 54 -7.01 -10.56 10.05
CA ARG A 54 -8.13 -10.74 10.98
C ARG A 54 -8.78 -12.12 10.90
N LEU A 55 -8.83 -12.73 9.71
CA LEU A 55 -9.39 -14.06 9.51
C LEU A 55 -8.42 -15.18 9.92
N SER A 56 -7.12 -14.94 9.83
CA SER A 56 -6.07 -15.88 10.24
C SER A 56 -5.72 -15.83 11.73
N ASN A 57 -6.38 -14.98 12.53
CA ASN A 57 -6.13 -14.82 13.97
C ASN A 57 -7.40 -15.10 14.77
#